data_AF-A0A450WL70-F1
#
_entry.id   AF-A0A450WL70-F1
#
_cell.length_a   1.000
_cell.length_b   1.000
_cell.length_c   1.000
_cell.angle_alpha   90.00
_cell.angle_beta   90.00
_cell.angle_gamma   90.00
#
_symmetry.space_group_name_H-M   'P 1'
#
loop_
_entity.id
_entity.type
_entity.pdbx_description
1 polymer ?
#
loop_
_entity_poly.entity_id
_entity_poly.type
_entity_poly.pdbx_seq_one_letter_code
_entity_poly.pdbx_strand_id
1 'polypeptide(L)'
;MVVCNHYYFYAVDEDFGPLFIKFASYFPHTARICIDGHEYAKRQLTLEGIEFEALDNGIFSCANPVRLQQILDELNETKIEALAYKWLDRLPDP
;
A
#
# COMPACT_ATOMS: atom_id res chain seq x y z
N MET A 1 6.00 13.37 -31.61
CA MET A 1 5.60 12.37 -30.59
C MET A 1 5.21 13.15 -29.34
N VAL A 2 3.96 13.01 -28.87
CA VAL A 2 3.58 13.58 -27.57
C VAL A 2 4.13 12.64 -26.50
N VAL A 3 4.95 13.16 -25.59
CA VAL A 3 5.42 12.41 -24.43
C VAL A 3 4.50 12.78 -23.27
N CYS A 4 3.85 11.80 -22.66
CA CYS A 4 3.03 12.00 -21.47
C CYS A 4 3.92 12.01 -20.23
N ASN A 5 3.80 13.04 -19.38
CA ASN A 5 4.49 13.05 -18.12
C ASN A 5 3.76 12.14 -17.12
N HIS A 6 4.53 11.44 -16.31
CA HIS A 6 4.02 10.65 -15.20
C HIS A 6 4.54 11.19 -13.88
N TYR A 7 3.63 11.51 -12.98
CA TYR A 7 3.96 11.95 -11.63
C TYR A 7 3.85 10.76 -10.69
N TYR A 8 4.88 10.55 -9.87
CA TYR A 8 4.95 9.49 -8.88
C TYR A 8 4.99 10.10 -7.49
N PHE A 9 4.06 9.69 -6.66
CA PHE A 9 4.01 10.03 -5.24
C PHE A 9 4.34 8.78 -4.45
N TYR A 10 5.44 8.82 -3.71
CA TYR A 10 5.83 7.78 -2.76
C TYR A 10 5.40 8.21 -1.37
N ALA A 11 4.68 7.34 -0.68
CA ALA A 11 4.13 7.61 0.63
C ALA A 11 4.35 6.44 1.58
N VAL A 12 4.33 6.72 2.87
CA VAL A 12 4.23 5.72 3.93
C VAL A 12 2.90 5.94 4.61
N ASP A 13 1.95 5.04 4.35
CA ASP A 13 0.65 5.06 4.98
C ASP A 13 0.72 4.47 6.38
N GLU A 14 -0.09 5.01 7.29
CA GLU A 14 -0.11 4.58 8.68
C GLU A 14 -0.53 3.11 8.84
N ASP A 15 -1.41 2.59 7.98
CA ASP A 15 -1.94 1.24 8.05
C ASP A 15 -1.26 0.30 7.04
N PHE A 16 -0.94 0.82 5.85
CA PHE A 16 -0.40 0.03 4.74
C PHE A 16 1.12 0.05 4.61
N GLY A 17 1.81 0.96 5.31
CA GLY A 17 3.23 1.16 5.11
C GLY A 17 3.55 1.76 3.73
N PRO A 18 4.73 1.48 3.16
CA PRO A 18 5.14 2.03 1.87
C PRO A 18 4.19 1.71 0.72
N LEU A 19 3.83 2.74 -0.06
CA LEU A 19 3.05 2.62 -1.28
C LEU A 19 3.51 3.66 -2.30
N PHE A 20 3.05 3.51 -3.55
CA PHE A 20 3.16 4.60 -4.52
C PHE A 20 1.89 4.79 -5.34
N ILE A 21 1.68 6.04 -5.73
CA ILE A 21 0.60 6.46 -6.63
C ILE A 21 1.22 7.13 -7.85
N LYS A 22 0.74 6.74 -9.02
CA LYS A 22 1.18 7.24 -10.32
C LYS A 22 0.01 7.90 -11.04
N PHE A 23 0.20 9.13 -11.53
CA PHE A 23 -0.75 9.84 -12.40
C PHE A 23 -0.18 10.07 -13.80
N ALA A 24 -1.04 10.08 -14.81
CA ALA A 24 -0.73 10.56 -16.15
C ALA A 24 -1.14 12.03 -16.32
N SER A 25 -0.26 12.86 -16.88
CA SER A 25 -0.53 14.29 -17.08
C SER A 25 -1.41 14.61 -18.29
N TYR A 26 -1.78 13.60 -19.06
CA TYR A 26 -2.55 13.75 -20.30
C TYR A 26 -3.80 12.89 -20.24
N PHE A 27 -4.89 13.40 -20.82
CA PHE A 27 -6.17 12.73 -20.91
C PHE A 27 -5.99 11.28 -21.43
N PRO A 28 -6.53 10.26 -20.75
CA PRO A 28 -7.62 10.33 -19.77
C PRO A 28 -7.19 10.42 -18.28
N HIS A 29 -5.99 10.96 -17.97
CA HIS A 29 -5.53 11.21 -16.60
C HIS A 29 -5.56 9.98 -15.70
N THR A 30 -5.12 8.83 -16.23
CA THR A 30 -5.14 7.58 -15.48
C THR A 30 -4.30 7.66 -14.21
N ALA A 31 -4.81 7.04 -13.15
CA ALA A 31 -4.11 6.84 -11.89
C ALA A 31 -3.87 5.34 -11.64
N ARG A 32 -2.78 5.03 -10.93
CA ARG A 32 -2.52 3.70 -10.38
C ARG A 32 -2.00 3.85 -8.96
N ILE A 33 -2.68 3.21 -8.02
CA ILE A 33 -2.15 2.95 -6.69
C ILE A 33 -1.51 1.57 -6.68
N CYS A 34 -0.32 1.47 -6.10
CA CYS A 34 0.41 0.23 -5.93
C CYS A 34 0.76 0.06 -4.46
N ILE A 35 0.37 -1.09 -3.91
CA ILE A 35 0.60 -1.51 -2.53
C ILE A 35 1.35 -2.83 -2.52
N ASP A 36 2.03 -3.12 -1.40
CA ASP A 36 2.65 -4.40 -1.14
C ASP A 36 1.95 -5.06 0.06
N GLY A 37 1.41 -6.26 -0.16
CA GLY A 37 0.73 -7.03 0.90
C GLY A 37 1.66 -7.45 2.03
N HIS A 38 2.95 -7.67 1.75
CA HIS A 38 3.93 -7.96 2.78
C HIS A 38 4.22 -6.74 3.65
N GLU A 39 4.38 -5.56 3.05
CA GLU A 39 4.56 -4.31 3.81
C GLU A 39 3.32 -3.98 4.66
N TYR A 40 2.12 -4.17 4.11
CA TYR A 40 0.89 -4.08 4.90
C TYR A 40 0.90 -5.05 6.08
N ALA A 41 1.23 -6.33 5.86
CA ALA A 41 1.28 -7.31 6.94
C ALA A 41 2.32 -6.96 8.02
N LYS A 42 3.54 -6.58 7.64
CA LYS A 42 4.59 -6.11 8.56
C LYS A 42 4.13 -4.90 9.36
N ARG A 43 3.43 -3.96 8.70
CA ARG A 43 2.90 -2.76 9.35
C ARG A 43 1.84 -3.11 10.39
N GLN A 44 0.89 -3.98 10.05
CA GLN A 44 -0.15 -4.44 10.96
C GLN A 44 0.43 -5.24 12.15
N LEU A 45 1.38 -6.15 11.90
CA LEU A 45 2.08 -6.86 12.99
C LEU A 45 2.81 -5.90 13.94
N THR A 46 3.44 -4.86 13.39
CA THR A 46 4.10 -3.81 14.19
C THR A 46 3.09 -3.04 15.04
N LEU A 47 1.94 -2.67 14.49
CA LEU A 47 0.87 -1.98 15.21
C LEU A 47 0.26 -2.86 16.32
N GLU A 48 0.14 -4.17 16.09
CA GLU A 48 -0.33 -5.15 17.08
C GLU A 48 0.75 -5.57 18.09
N GLY A 49 2.00 -5.14 17.91
CA GLY A 49 3.12 -5.51 18.78
C GLY A 49 3.51 -7.00 18.69
N ILE A 50 3.24 -7.65 17.56
CA ILE A 50 3.59 -9.05 17.32
C ILE A 50 5.02 -9.11 16.76
N GLU A 51 5.90 -9.89 17.40
CA GLU A 51 7.27 -10.08 16.95
C GLU A 51 7.34 -10.87 15.63
N PHE A 52 8.16 -10.39 14.69
CA PHE A 52 8.43 -11.07 13.42
C PHE A 52 9.83 -10.71 12.89
N GLU A 53 10.39 -11.57 12.05
CA GLU A 53 11.62 -11.30 11.30
C GLU A 53 11.26 -10.94 9.85
N ALA A 54 11.61 -9.73 9.41
CA ALA A 54 11.30 -9.24 8.08
C ALA A 54 12.29 -9.76 7.01
N LEU A 55 11.78 -10.01 5.81
CA LEU A 55 12.57 -10.06 4.57
C LEU A 55 12.23 -8.85 3.71
N ASP A 56 13.03 -8.53 2.70
CA ASP A 56 12.73 -7.43 1.78
C ASP A 56 11.34 -7.60 1.12
N ASN A 57 10.99 -8.81 0.70
CA ASN A 57 9.70 -9.12 0.07
C ASN A 57 8.97 -10.29 0.78
N GLY A 58 8.90 -10.24 2.11
CA GLY A 58 8.19 -11.25 2.88
C GLY A 58 8.45 -11.20 4.38
N ILE A 59 8.03 -12.25 5.07
CA ILE A 59 8.24 -12.45 6.50
C ILE A 59 8.94 -13.80 6.67
N PHE A 60 10.10 -13.81 7.33
CA PHE A 60 10.89 -15.01 7.57
C PHE A 60 10.31 -15.84 8.73
N SER A 61 9.99 -15.19 9.85
CA SER A 61 9.37 -15.80 11.03
C SER A 61 8.37 -14.84 11.66
N CYS A 62 7.35 -15.37 12.34
CA CYS A 62 6.34 -14.58 13.05
C CYS A 62 5.93 -15.31 14.32
N ALA A 63 5.84 -14.60 15.44
CA ALA A 63 5.42 -15.15 16.73
C ALA A 63 3.97 -15.63 16.71
N ASN A 64 3.14 -15.08 15.82
CA ASN A 64 1.76 -15.51 15.61
C ASN A 64 1.41 -15.66 14.11
N PRO A 65 1.78 -16.81 13.48
CA PRO A 65 1.51 -17.05 12.06
C PRO A 65 0.02 -17.11 11.70
N VAL A 66 -0.84 -17.54 12.64
CA VAL A 66 -2.29 -17.57 12.43
C VAL A 66 -2.83 -16.15 12.29
N ARG A 67 -2.39 -15.23 13.17
CA ARG A 67 -2.79 -13.81 13.06
C ARG A 67 -2.22 -13.15 11.81
N LEU A 68 -0.99 -13.45 11.43
CA LEU A 68 -0.42 -12.99 10.15
C LEU A 68 -1.32 -13.41 8.97
N GLN A 69 -1.74 -14.67 8.92
CA GLN A 69 -2.64 -15.14 7.86
C GLN A 69 -3.98 -14.39 7.89
N GLN A 70 -4.57 -14.18 9.07
CA GLN A 70 -5.81 -13.42 9.20
C GLN A 70 -5.66 -11.97 8.71
N ILE A 71 -4.54 -11.30 9.04
CA ILE A 71 -4.25 -9.95 8.55
C ILE A 71 -4.25 -9.92 7.02
N LEU A 72 -3.62 -10.90 6.38
CA LEU A 72 -3.58 -11.02 4.93
C LEU A 72 -4.95 -11.37 4.34
N ASP A 73 -5.73 -12.23 4.99
CA ASP A 73 -7.10 -12.56 4.56
C ASP A 73 -8.05 -11.35 4.70
N GLU A 74 -7.78 -10.44 5.64
CA GLU A 74 -8.51 -9.19 5.83
C GLU A 74 -8.13 -8.09 4.82
N LEU A 75 -7.04 -8.26 4.06
CA LEU A 75 -6.65 -7.35 2.98
C LEU A 75 -7.55 -7.57 1.76
N ASN A 76 -8.68 -6.85 1.75
CA ASN A 76 -9.73 -7.00 0.77
C ASN A 76 -9.96 -5.72 -0.06
N GLU A 77 -10.88 -5.82 -1.02
CA GLU A 77 -11.24 -4.70 -1.91
C GLU A 77 -11.68 -3.45 -1.15
N THR A 78 -12.46 -3.60 -0.07
CA THR A 78 -12.97 -2.48 0.71
C THR A 78 -11.83 -1.69 1.37
N LYS A 79 -10.80 -2.37 1.90
CA LYS A 79 -9.62 -1.70 2.46
C LYS A 79 -8.79 -0.99 1.39
N ILE A 80 -8.60 -1.62 0.24
CA ILE A 80 -7.84 -1.04 -0.88
C ILE A 80 -8.57 0.18 -1.44
N GLU A 81 -9.89 0.12 -1.57
CA GLU A 81 -10.71 1.24 -2.03
C GLU A 81 -10.68 2.41 -1.03
N ALA A 82 -10.79 2.13 0.28
CA ALA A 82 -10.66 3.15 1.32
C ALA A 82 -9.28 3.83 1.30
N LEU A 83 -8.21 3.08 1.08
CA LEU A 83 -6.86 3.62 0.90
C LEU A 83 -6.78 4.52 -0.35
N ALA A 84 -7.38 4.11 -1.46
CA ALA A 84 -7.39 4.90 -2.69
C ALA A 84 -8.10 6.25 -2.46
N TYR A 85 -9.30 6.26 -1.88
CA TYR A 85 -10.01 7.51 -1.56
C TYR A 85 -9.23 8.37 -0.56
N LYS A 86 -8.66 7.77 0.50
CA LYS A 86 -7.82 8.46 1.49
C LYS A 86 -6.70 9.28 0.83
N TRP A 87 -6.03 8.71 -0.16
CA TRP A 87 -4.92 9.40 -0.84
C TRP A 87 -5.37 10.31 -1.98
N LEU A 88 -6.46 10.00 -2.69
CA LEU A 88 -7.05 10.92 -3.66
C LEU A 88 -7.52 12.23 -2.99
N ASP A 89 -8.05 12.17 -1.78
CA ASP A 89 -8.45 13.37 -1.01
C ASP A 89 -7.26 14.25 -0.57
N ARG A 90 -6.05 13.69 -0.53
CA ARG A 90 -4.83 14.38 -0.05
C ARG A 90 -3.93 14.89 -1.17
N LEU A 91 -3.87 14.14 -2.27
CA LEU A 91 -3.00 14.48 -3.39
C LEU A 91 -3.68 15.51 -4.29
N PRO A 92 -2.89 16.38 -4.94
CA PRO A 92 -3.45 17.28 -5.95
C PRO A 92 -4.04 16.45 -7.09
N ASP A 93 -5.33 16.64 -7.37
CA ASP A 93 -5.98 16.11 -8.57
C ASP A 93 -5.45 16.87 -9.80
N PRO A 94 -4.98 16.19 -10.87
CA PRO A 94 -4.60 16.84 -12.13
C PRO A 94 -5.73 17.61 -12.83
#